data_AF-E9CSJ1-F1
#
_entry.id   AF-E9CSJ1-F1
#
_cell.length_a   1.000
_cell.length_b   1.000
_cell.length_c   1.000
_cell.angle_alpha   90.00
_cell.angle_beta   90.00
_cell.angle_gamma   90.00
#
_symmetry.space_group_name_H-M   'P 1'
#
loop_
_entity.id
_entity.type
_entity.pdbx_description
1 polymer ?
#
loop_
_entity_poly.entity_id
_entity_poly.type
_entity_poly.pdbx_seq_one_letter_code
_entity_poly.pdbx_strand_id
1 'polypeptide(L)'
;MRYGSKAGWISTRAFSSVIPQRGNIAFTSPLAHIPLWRLDTRYSLSQNRTMASAKSIQLSVEDSGVFSSNPRADSAKKASQLLQEDMKSHHIFFNDSGFHNHTVHHVLSIFALGASPENIQSAYDRAAEYQRPARPVNEDIVKKLSNRDEFKALAGTREAYPHFLEFFQREIEARGTEAVVNEYIFAGDEFADDMLARTFGGLVHPFIHLGFALEFKQPALAAQALAQTAVHEPNMKGFLMSAEKQAGGVGQTGKKTLIELQAECRADPRVRDSAHWSDTNKFFDGVLKRAPEEMAKIAGEFTVGPDQIEERVAELINAVVYYTGAAQNPPKKIKFDFFYIHCVNSAIFLPVFLAFPWISRHNKQRLLEWKGRMDLLTYVSRGDVEPRINEITDYKPVRSWHEVFTTAFVNKKEDGHAAKLMRTLAYAEKACKRYENKDGFLVKGDMWLKLGNMVADSIQGPERLWVMSTGFPEAWEDIPDRPRL
;
A
#
# COMPACT_ATOMS: atom_id res chain seq x y z
N MET A 1 -49.09 0.77 59.31
CA MET A 1 -48.82 1.88 60.25
C MET A 1 -47.81 2.84 59.62
N ARG A 2 -47.99 4.13 59.93
CA ARG A 2 -47.32 5.38 59.50
C ARG A 2 -45.78 5.33 59.42
N TYR A 3 -45.15 5.80 58.33
CA TYR A 3 -44.55 7.15 58.05
C TYR A 3 -43.25 7.51 58.80
N GLY A 4 -42.24 7.99 58.05
CA GLY A 4 -41.20 8.95 58.45
C GLY A 4 -40.75 9.75 57.21
N SER A 5 -41.13 11.03 57.04
CA SER A 5 -40.50 12.28 57.55
C SER A 5 -39.34 12.75 56.65
N LYS A 6 -39.13 14.01 56.26
CA LYS A 6 -39.87 15.28 56.13
C LYS A 6 -38.84 16.27 55.54
N ALA A 7 -39.29 17.21 54.73
CA ALA A 7 -38.52 18.24 54.04
C ALA A 7 -38.24 19.51 54.88
N GLY A 8 -37.37 20.40 54.38
CA GLY A 8 -37.30 21.85 54.66
C GLY A 8 -35.86 22.37 54.82
N TRP A 9 -35.21 23.13 53.93
CA TRP A 9 -35.40 24.50 53.37
C TRP A 9 -34.92 25.68 54.25
N ILE A 10 -34.06 26.51 53.62
CA ILE A 10 -33.79 27.98 53.77
C ILE A 10 -32.75 28.46 54.82
N SER A 11 -31.67 29.15 54.39
CA SER A 11 -31.52 30.62 54.52
C SER A 11 -30.12 31.16 54.20
N THR A 12 -30.11 32.36 53.62
CA THR A 12 -29.06 33.24 53.08
C THR A 12 -28.43 34.24 54.08
N ARG A 13 -27.19 34.67 53.83
CA ARG A 13 -26.60 36.05 53.84
C ARG A 13 -25.10 35.99 54.24
N ALA A 14 -24.12 36.32 53.38
CA ALA A 14 -23.64 37.63 52.87
C ALA A 14 -22.53 38.26 53.75
N PHE A 15 -21.35 38.57 53.19
CA PHE A 15 -20.57 39.81 53.42
C PHE A 15 -19.43 40.03 52.39
N SER A 16 -19.35 41.30 51.96
CA SER A 16 -18.43 42.13 51.14
C SER A 16 -16.96 41.69 50.91
N SER A 17 -16.45 41.66 49.67
CA SER A 17 -15.80 42.74 48.86
C SER A 17 -14.36 43.13 49.24
N VAL A 18 -13.38 42.85 48.35
CA VAL A 18 -12.25 43.75 47.96
C VAL A 18 -11.77 43.31 46.56
N ILE A 19 -11.65 44.27 45.63
CA ILE A 19 -10.99 44.16 44.31
C ILE A 19 -9.61 44.84 44.43
N PRO A 20 -8.56 44.31 43.77
CA PRO A 20 -7.89 45.11 42.74
C PRO A 20 -7.65 44.34 41.43
N GLN A 21 -7.76 45.10 40.33
CA GLN A 21 -7.49 44.73 38.94
C GLN A 21 -6.03 44.31 38.69
N ARG A 22 -5.80 43.41 37.73
CA ARG A 22 -5.00 43.61 36.49
C ARG A 22 -4.70 42.27 35.80
N GLY A 23 -4.85 42.25 34.47
CA GLY A 23 -4.16 41.31 33.58
C GLY A 23 -5.08 40.43 32.74
N ASN A 24 -5.51 40.94 31.60
CA ASN A 24 -5.88 40.08 30.46
C ASN A 24 -4.63 39.31 30.03
N ILE A 25 -4.64 37.98 30.17
CA ILE A 25 -3.74 37.10 29.42
C ILE A 25 -4.64 36.18 28.62
N ALA A 26 -4.70 36.46 27.32
CA ALA A 26 -5.22 35.53 26.34
C ALA A 26 -4.34 34.27 26.35
N PHE A 27 -4.92 33.11 26.66
CA PHE A 27 -4.31 31.83 26.35
C PHE A 27 -4.44 31.59 24.84
N THR A 28 -3.55 32.20 24.06
CA THR A 28 -3.23 31.68 22.73
C THR A 28 -2.33 30.47 22.94
N SER A 29 -2.89 29.26 22.81
CA SER A 29 -2.11 28.03 22.72
C SER A 29 -1.46 27.96 21.33
N PRO A 30 -0.12 27.97 21.19
CA PRO A 30 0.54 27.73 19.93
C PRO A 30 0.98 26.26 19.90
N LEU A 31 0.04 25.34 19.72
CA LEU A 31 0.33 23.94 19.45
C LEU A 31 -0.64 23.41 18.39
N ALA A 32 -0.44 23.85 17.15
CA ALA A 32 -1.14 23.30 15.99
C ALA A 32 -0.28 23.37 14.72
N HIS A 33 0.99 22.94 14.76
CA HIS A 33 1.76 22.68 13.55
C HIS A 33 2.79 21.58 13.78
N ILE A 34 2.42 20.33 13.50
CA ILE A 34 3.40 19.26 13.23
C ILE A 34 3.12 18.78 11.80
N PRO A 35 4.00 19.11 10.83
CA PRO A 35 3.97 18.48 9.50
C PRO A 35 4.15 16.97 9.63
N LEU A 36 3.53 16.19 8.74
CA LEU A 36 3.52 14.71 8.76
C LEU A 36 4.92 14.04 8.66
N TRP A 37 6.03 14.78 8.61
CA TRP A 37 7.36 14.26 8.27
C TRP A 37 8.47 14.44 9.32
N ARG A 38 8.17 14.63 10.61
CA ARG A 38 9.22 14.49 11.65
C ARG A 38 9.35 13.04 12.13
N LEU A 39 10.12 12.25 11.39
CA LEU A 39 10.86 11.13 11.98
C LEU A 39 11.98 11.73 12.84
N ASP A 40 11.88 11.58 14.16
CA ASP A 40 12.83 12.12 15.13
C ASP A 40 14.16 11.35 15.02
N THR A 41 15.13 11.85 14.24
CA THR A 41 16.48 11.27 14.15
C THR A 41 17.28 11.65 15.39
N ARG A 42 17.15 10.88 16.47
CA ARG A 42 18.10 10.91 17.59
C ARG A 42 19.04 9.72 17.48
N TYR A 43 20.27 9.98 17.07
CA TYR A 43 21.37 9.02 17.18
C TYR A 43 21.73 8.83 18.67
N SER A 44 21.43 7.65 19.20
CA SER A 44 21.99 7.18 20.47
C SER A 44 23.15 6.23 20.16
N LEU A 45 24.35 6.60 20.59
CA LEU A 45 25.54 5.74 20.54
C LEU A 45 25.44 4.70 21.64
N SER A 46 25.19 3.43 21.29
CA SER A 46 25.28 2.31 22.22
C SER A 46 25.45 0.97 21.49
N GLN A 47 26.65 0.39 21.68
CA GLN A 47 27.09 -1.00 21.54
C GLN A 47 26.87 -1.73 20.20
N ASN A 48 27.97 -2.29 19.64
CA ASN A 48 28.08 -3.21 18.50
C ASN A 48 26.76 -3.91 18.07
N ARG A 49 25.88 -3.18 17.39
CA ARG A 49 24.75 -3.73 16.65
C ARG A 49 25.27 -4.03 15.25
N THR A 50 25.17 -5.29 14.82
CA THR A 50 25.24 -5.61 13.38
C THR A 50 24.15 -4.81 12.69
N MET A 51 24.54 -3.82 11.89
CA MET A 51 23.63 -2.98 11.12
C MET A 51 23.10 -3.77 9.91
N ALA A 52 21.89 -3.46 9.46
CA ALA A 52 21.39 -3.96 8.19
C ALA A 52 22.36 -3.57 7.06
N SER A 53 22.57 -4.46 6.11
CA SER A 53 23.43 -4.25 4.93
C SER A 53 22.71 -4.71 3.67
N ALA A 54 23.37 -4.66 2.51
CA ALA A 54 22.76 -5.20 1.29
C ALA A 54 22.60 -6.73 1.33
N LYS A 55 23.26 -7.42 2.26
CA LYS A 55 23.20 -8.89 2.41
C LYS A 55 22.66 -9.36 3.76
N SER A 56 22.43 -8.43 4.70
CA SER A 56 21.95 -8.73 6.05
C SER A 56 20.68 -7.95 6.39
N ILE A 57 19.63 -8.68 6.78
CA ILE A 57 18.36 -8.12 7.24
C ILE A 57 18.38 -8.02 8.77
N GLN A 58 18.06 -6.83 9.28
CA GLN A 58 18.01 -6.55 10.72
C GLN A 58 16.87 -5.58 11.01
N LEU A 59 15.75 -6.12 11.49
CA LEU A 59 14.58 -5.37 11.92
C LEU A 59 14.71 -4.96 13.39
N SER A 60 13.99 -3.89 13.75
CA SER A 60 13.88 -3.40 15.11
C SER A 60 12.51 -2.74 15.34
N VAL A 61 12.19 -2.40 16.59
CA VAL A 61 10.91 -1.75 16.92
C VAL A 61 10.91 -0.25 16.65
N GLU A 62 12.09 0.36 16.56
CA GLU A 62 12.31 1.76 16.24
C GLU A 62 11.87 2.08 14.79
N ASP A 63 12.01 1.12 13.88
CA ASP A 63 11.62 1.23 12.46
C ASP A 63 10.50 0.24 12.11
N SER A 64 9.36 0.34 12.82
CA SER A 64 8.19 -0.55 12.68
C SER A 64 7.21 -0.15 11.55
N GLY A 65 7.63 0.78 10.69
CA GLY A 65 6.89 1.30 9.54
C GLY A 65 5.88 2.42 9.85
N VAL A 66 5.26 2.98 8.80
CA VAL A 66 4.39 4.17 8.89
C VAL A 66 3.10 3.95 9.67
N PHE A 67 2.71 2.69 9.82
CA PHE A 67 1.72 2.27 10.79
C PHE A 67 2.19 0.99 11.47
N SER A 68 2.16 1.02 12.80
CA SER A 68 2.37 -0.14 13.65
C SER A 68 1.40 -0.14 14.82
N SER A 69 1.15 -1.34 15.34
CA SER A 69 0.28 -1.61 16.48
C SER A 69 0.97 -2.65 17.36
N ASN A 70 1.65 -2.18 18.41
CA ASN A 70 2.37 -3.01 19.38
C ASN A 70 3.47 -3.91 18.76
N PRO A 71 4.43 -3.36 17.99
CA PRO A 71 5.58 -4.12 17.50
C PRO A 71 6.45 -4.59 18.68
N ARG A 72 7.02 -5.80 18.57
CA ARG A 72 7.80 -6.42 19.65
C ARG A 72 9.23 -6.71 19.23
N ALA A 73 10.18 -6.58 20.16
CA ALA A 73 11.60 -6.82 19.90
C ALA A 73 11.94 -8.28 19.57
N ASP A 74 11.26 -9.23 20.22
CA ASP A 74 11.40 -10.66 19.93
C ASP A 74 10.80 -11.04 18.57
N SER A 75 9.66 -10.44 18.20
CA SER A 75 9.08 -10.55 16.85
C SER A 75 10.01 -9.97 15.79
N ALA A 76 10.64 -8.81 16.05
CA ALA A 76 11.61 -8.23 15.13
C ALA A 76 12.82 -9.15 14.91
N LYS A 77 13.35 -9.76 15.97
CA LYS A 77 14.44 -10.75 15.89
C LYS A 77 14.03 -11.97 15.06
N LYS A 78 12.83 -12.51 15.30
CA LYS A 78 12.30 -13.66 14.56
C LYS A 78 12.05 -13.34 13.09
N ALA A 79 11.45 -12.20 12.79
CA ALA A 79 11.25 -11.73 11.42
C ALA A 79 12.59 -11.53 10.70
N SER A 80 13.60 -10.93 11.34
CA SER A 80 14.94 -10.78 10.77
C SER A 80 15.55 -12.13 10.38
N GLN A 81 15.49 -13.10 11.28
CA GLN A 81 15.97 -14.47 11.03
C GLN A 81 15.31 -15.10 9.81
N LEU A 82 13.97 -15.04 9.73
CA LEU A 82 13.20 -15.74 8.71
C LEU A 82 13.28 -15.06 7.34
N LEU A 83 13.30 -13.72 7.30
CA LEU A 83 13.52 -13.01 6.05
C LEU A 83 14.95 -13.21 5.52
N GLN A 84 15.93 -13.33 6.42
CA GLN A 84 17.29 -13.68 6.05
C GLN A 84 17.39 -15.08 5.45
N GLU A 85 16.61 -16.04 5.97
CA GLU A 85 16.49 -17.39 5.44
C GLU A 85 15.77 -17.39 4.08
N ASP A 86 14.65 -16.67 3.96
CA ASP A 86 13.92 -16.52 2.69
C ASP A 86 14.82 -16.01 1.57
N MET A 87 15.60 -14.96 1.83
CA MET A 87 16.53 -14.38 0.86
C MET A 87 17.62 -15.37 0.41
N LYS A 88 18.03 -16.30 1.28
CA LYS A 88 19.06 -17.30 0.95
C LYS A 88 18.49 -18.49 0.20
N SER A 89 17.29 -18.93 0.59
CA SER A 89 16.77 -20.24 0.24
C SER A 89 15.69 -20.19 -0.83
N HIS A 90 15.05 -19.05 -1.06
CA HIS A 90 13.92 -18.93 -1.99
C HIS A 90 14.15 -17.90 -3.11
N HIS A 91 13.48 -18.16 -4.23
CA HIS A 91 13.37 -17.23 -5.33
C HIS A 91 12.35 -16.12 -5.01
N ILE A 92 12.43 -14.99 -5.72
CA ILE A 92 11.43 -13.92 -5.64
C ILE A 92 10.05 -14.30 -6.24
N PHE A 93 9.96 -15.46 -6.88
CA PHE A 93 8.74 -16.00 -7.48
C PHE A 93 8.51 -17.40 -6.93
N PHE A 94 7.28 -17.76 -6.57
CA PHE A 94 6.97 -19.09 -6.03
C PHE A 94 6.55 -20.10 -7.11
N ASN A 95 6.32 -19.68 -8.36
CA ASN A 95 6.01 -20.58 -9.47
C ASN A 95 6.58 -20.10 -10.81
N ASP A 96 6.50 -20.93 -11.84
CA ASP A 96 6.99 -20.61 -13.19
C ASP A 96 6.06 -19.65 -13.95
N SER A 97 4.81 -19.47 -13.48
CA SER A 97 3.89 -18.44 -13.97
C SER A 97 4.29 -17.02 -13.55
N GLY A 98 5.31 -16.86 -12.69
CA GLY A 98 5.82 -15.56 -12.25
C GLY A 98 5.04 -14.94 -11.10
N PHE A 99 4.33 -15.74 -10.29
CA PHE A 99 3.68 -15.25 -9.08
C PHE A 99 4.72 -15.02 -7.96
N HIS A 100 4.56 -13.92 -7.23
CA HIS A 100 5.59 -13.37 -6.35
C HIS A 100 5.65 -14.06 -5.00
N ASN A 101 6.87 -14.30 -4.50
CA ASN A 101 7.08 -14.69 -3.11
C ASN A 101 6.58 -13.57 -2.19
N HIS A 102 5.52 -13.83 -1.42
CA HIS A 102 4.91 -12.86 -0.51
C HIS A 102 5.52 -12.86 0.90
N THR A 103 6.54 -13.68 1.19
CA THR A 103 7.10 -13.85 2.54
C THR A 103 7.51 -12.52 3.18
N VAL A 104 8.28 -11.68 2.46
CA VAL A 104 8.66 -10.33 2.91
C VAL A 104 7.42 -9.48 3.22
N HIS A 105 6.45 -9.47 2.29
CA HIS A 105 5.24 -8.65 2.41
C HIS A 105 4.39 -9.08 3.61
N HIS A 106 4.24 -10.38 3.81
CA HIS A 106 3.45 -10.95 4.89
C HIS A 106 4.15 -10.70 6.23
N VAL A 107 5.37 -11.19 6.41
CA VAL A 107 6.12 -11.12 7.67
C VAL A 107 6.25 -9.69 8.18
N LEU A 108 6.60 -8.73 7.32
CA LEU A 108 6.72 -7.32 7.73
C LEU A 108 5.37 -6.70 8.11
N SER A 109 4.30 -7.05 7.40
CA SER A 109 2.95 -6.56 7.72
C SER A 109 2.49 -7.06 9.08
N ILE A 110 2.59 -8.37 9.34
CA ILE A 110 2.13 -8.94 10.62
C ILE A 110 3.06 -8.56 11.78
N PHE A 111 4.37 -8.37 11.53
CA PHE A 111 5.29 -7.78 12.50
C PHE A 111 4.83 -6.38 12.92
N ALA A 112 4.54 -5.50 11.94
CA ALA A 112 4.05 -4.15 12.23
C ALA A 112 2.70 -4.16 12.97
N LEU A 113 1.85 -5.16 12.71
CA LEU A 113 0.55 -5.34 13.38
C LEU A 113 0.64 -6.05 14.74
N GLY A 114 1.85 -6.35 15.24
CA GLY A 114 2.07 -6.88 16.59
C GLY A 114 1.95 -8.40 16.72
N ALA A 115 2.08 -9.15 15.62
CA ALA A 115 2.11 -10.60 15.65
C ALA A 115 3.27 -11.14 16.51
N SER A 116 3.04 -12.29 17.15
CA SER A 116 4.07 -12.96 17.94
C SER A 116 5.11 -13.67 17.08
N PRO A 117 6.29 -14.01 17.63
CA PRO A 117 7.28 -14.85 16.95
C PRO A 117 6.68 -16.16 16.43
N GLU A 118 5.73 -16.76 17.15
CA GLU A 118 5.06 -18.00 16.77
C GLU A 118 4.16 -17.80 15.54
N ASN A 119 3.40 -16.70 15.51
CA ASN A 119 2.57 -16.37 14.34
C ASN A 119 3.44 -16.03 13.12
N ILE A 120 4.56 -15.31 13.33
CA ILE A 120 5.51 -15.00 12.25
C ILE A 120 6.16 -16.28 11.71
N GLN A 121 6.60 -17.18 12.59
CA GLN A 121 7.14 -18.49 12.20
C GLN A 121 6.10 -19.30 11.42
N SER A 122 4.86 -19.38 11.92
CA SER A 122 3.79 -20.13 11.26
C SER A 122 3.44 -19.56 9.88
N ALA A 123 3.49 -18.23 9.69
CA ALA A 123 3.31 -17.63 8.38
C ALA A 123 4.45 -17.99 7.42
N TYR A 124 5.69 -17.95 7.89
CA TYR A 124 6.87 -18.34 7.11
C TYR A 124 6.84 -19.82 6.71
N ASP A 125 6.57 -20.72 7.65
CA ASP A 125 6.60 -22.17 7.41
C ASP A 125 5.61 -22.55 6.29
N ARG A 126 4.38 -22.00 6.34
CA ARG A 126 3.38 -22.20 5.27
C ARG A 126 3.83 -21.63 3.92
N ALA A 127 4.45 -20.45 3.93
CA ALA A 127 4.93 -19.83 2.70
C ALA A 127 6.05 -20.66 2.07
N ALA A 128 6.98 -21.18 2.87
CA ALA A 128 8.13 -21.97 2.45
C ALA A 128 7.74 -23.29 1.76
N GLU A 129 6.59 -23.90 2.10
CA GLU A 129 6.12 -25.18 1.54
C GLU A 129 5.99 -25.18 0.00
N TYR A 130 5.76 -24.01 -0.60
CA TYR A 130 5.53 -23.88 -2.05
C TYR A 130 6.48 -22.90 -2.74
N GLN A 131 7.45 -22.31 -2.03
CA GLN A 131 8.41 -21.40 -2.66
C GLN A 131 9.32 -22.16 -3.62
N ARG A 132 9.74 -21.48 -4.70
CA ARG A 132 10.82 -21.99 -5.55
C ARG A 132 12.14 -21.81 -4.82
N PRO A 133 13.09 -22.75 -4.97
CA PRO A 133 14.42 -22.60 -4.42
C PRO A 133 15.16 -21.42 -5.07
N ALA A 134 16.03 -20.80 -4.29
CA ALA A 134 17.02 -19.85 -4.82
C ALA A 134 17.88 -20.53 -5.91
N ARG A 135 18.32 -19.73 -6.88
CA ARG A 135 19.13 -20.19 -8.01
C ARG A 135 20.57 -19.70 -7.88
N PRO A 136 21.55 -20.47 -8.41
CA PRO A 136 22.95 -20.07 -8.34
C PRO A 136 23.22 -18.78 -9.12
N VAL A 137 24.15 -17.98 -8.60
CA VAL A 137 24.63 -16.76 -9.26
C VAL A 137 25.72 -17.13 -10.27
N ASN A 138 25.71 -16.49 -11.44
CA ASN A 138 26.81 -16.55 -12.41
C ASN A 138 27.59 -15.23 -12.34
N GLU A 139 28.82 -15.29 -11.82
CA GLU A 139 29.68 -14.13 -11.61
C GLU A 139 30.06 -13.39 -12.89
N ASP A 140 30.17 -14.09 -14.01
CA ASP A 140 30.52 -13.45 -15.28
C ASP A 140 29.36 -12.64 -15.85
N ILE A 141 28.11 -13.05 -15.56
CA ILE A 141 26.93 -12.24 -15.85
C ILE A 141 26.91 -11.01 -14.95
N VAL A 142 27.11 -11.19 -13.63
CA VAL A 142 27.08 -10.07 -12.67
C VAL A 142 28.06 -8.96 -13.04
N LYS A 143 29.29 -9.31 -13.45
CA LYS A 143 30.30 -8.32 -13.86
C LYS A 143 29.86 -7.49 -15.07
N LYS A 144 29.11 -8.08 -16.00
CA LYS A 144 28.60 -7.42 -17.20
C LYS A 144 27.42 -6.48 -16.94
N LEU A 145 26.66 -6.70 -15.86
CA LEU A 145 25.46 -5.90 -15.55
C LEU A 145 25.75 -4.41 -15.25
N SER A 146 27.02 -4.05 -15.02
CA SER A 146 27.45 -2.64 -14.94
C SER A 146 27.36 -1.91 -16.30
N ASN A 147 27.33 -2.65 -17.41
CA ASN A 147 27.04 -2.13 -18.74
C ASN A 147 25.52 -2.11 -18.96
N ARG A 148 24.97 -0.95 -19.32
CA ARG A 148 23.53 -0.74 -19.50
C ARG A 148 22.93 -1.58 -20.64
N ASP A 149 23.66 -1.88 -21.70
CA ASP A 149 23.16 -2.69 -22.82
C ASP A 149 23.08 -4.17 -22.43
N GLU A 150 24.10 -4.67 -21.73
CA GLU A 150 24.11 -6.03 -21.16
C GLU A 150 23.00 -6.19 -20.09
N PHE A 151 22.78 -5.17 -19.26
CA PHE A 151 21.66 -5.13 -18.32
C PHE A 151 20.33 -5.23 -19.08
N LYS A 152 20.11 -4.36 -20.07
CA LYS A 152 18.87 -4.32 -20.86
C LYS A 152 18.59 -5.64 -21.58
N ALA A 153 19.63 -6.32 -22.07
CA ALA A 153 19.50 -7.61 -22.74
C ALA A 153 18.95 -8.72 -21.82
N LEU A 154 19.17 -8.62 -20.51
CA LEU A 154 18.65 -9.58 -19.51
C LEU A 154 17.37 -9.11 -18.82
N ALA A 155 17.07 -7.81 -18.86
CA ALA A 155 15.90 -7.24 -18.19
C ALA A 155 14.60 -7.87 -18.73
N GLY A 156 13.69 -8.23 -17.83
CA GLY A 156 12.45 -8.97 -18.15
C GLY A 156 12.61 -10.49 -18.12
N THR A 157 13.83 -11.02 -17.98
CA THR A 157 14.09 -12.47 -17.87
C THR A 157 14.02 -12.90 -16.41
N ARG A 158 12.98 -13.66 -16.02
CA ARG A 158 12.75 -14.09 -14.62
C ARG A 158 13.90 -14.90 -14.06
N GLU A 159 14.52 -15.72 -14.89
CA GLU A 159 15.64 -16.60 -14.56
C GLU A 159 16.91 -15.82 -14.21
N ALA A 160 17.02 -14.56 -14.65
CA ALA A 160 18.17 -13.70 -14.37
C ALA A 160 18.12 -13.01 -12.98
N TYR A 161 17.02 -13.20 -12.22
CA TYR A 161 16.86 -12.62 -10.88
C TYR A 161 18.07 -12.77 -9.95
N PRO A 162 18.67 -13.96 -9.74
CA PRO A 162 19.81 -14.10 -8.83
C PRO A 162 21.01 -13.23 -9.24
N HIS A 163 21.20 -12.98 -10.53
CA HIS A 163 22.30 -12.16 -11.05
C HIS A 163 22.05 -10.68 -10.77
N PHE A 164 20.81 -10.21 -11.00
CA PHE A 164 20.43 -8.85 -10.63
C PHE A 164 20.46 -8.65 -9.11
N LEU A 165 20.08 -9.64 -8.31
CA LEU A 165 20.16 -9.54 -6.85
C LEU A 165 21.61 -9.32 -6.41
N GLU A 166 22.54 -10.20 -6.80
CA GLU A 166 23.95 -10.04 -6.42
C GLU A 166 24.54 -8.72 -6.95
N PHE A 167 24.17 -8.30 -8.16
CA PHE A 167 24.56 -7.02 -8.72
C PHE A 167 24.11 -5.85 -7.85
N PHE A 168 22.81 -5.74 -7.55
CA PHE A 168 22.29 -4.65 -6.74
C PHE A 168 22.78 -4.70 -5.29
N GLN A 169 23.11 -5.89 -4.76
CA GLN A 169 23.76 -5.99 -3.46
C GLN A 169 25.14 -5.33 -3.45
N ARG A 170 25.95 -5.56 -4.49
CA ARG A 170 27.27 -4.91 -4.65
C ARG A 170 27.14 -3.40 -4.84
N GLU A 171 26.21 -2.98 -5.69
CA GLU A 171 25.98 -1.55 -5.96
C GLU A 171 25.56 -0.79 -4.70
N ILE A 172 24.68 -1.39 -3.89
CA ILE A 172 24.22 -0.80 -2.62
C ILE A 172 25.32 -0.83 -1.55
N GLU A 173 26.12 -1.89 -1.46
CA GLU A 173 27.29 -1.92 -0.57
C GLU A 173 28.29 -0.81 -0.89
N ALA A 174 28.53 -0.56 -2.19
CA ALA A 174 29.51 0.43 -2.62
C ALA A 174 29.00 1.88 -2.50
N ARG A 175 27.71 2.13 -2.74
CA ARG A 175 27.18 3.50 -2.99
C ARG A 175 26.01 3.88 -2.09
N GLY A 176 25.45 2.93 -1.35
CA GLY A 176 24.27 3.11 -0.52
C GLY A 176 22.96 3.04 -1.32
N THR A 177 21.88 2.72 -0.61
CA THR A 177 20.54 2.53 -1.21
C THR A 177 20.05 3.76 -1.95
N GLU A 178 20.25 4.96 -1.38
CA GLU A 178 19.78 6.22 -1.97
C GLU A 178 20.36 6.47 -3.37
N ALA A 179 21.68 6.33 -3.53
CA ALA A 179 22.34 6.60 -4.81
C ALA A 179 21.89 5.61 -5.89
N VAL A 180 21.81 4.32 -5.53
CA VAL A 180 21.41 3.26 -6.46
C VAL A 180 19.94 3.41 -6.86
N VAL A 181 19.02 3.66 -5.92
CA VAL A 181 17.61 3.86 -6.23
C VAL A 181 17.44 5.11 -7.11
N ASN A 182 18.14 6.20 -6.82
CA ASN A 182 18.07 7.40 -7.65
C ASN A 182 18.56 7.15 -9.08
N GLU A 183 19.70 6.47 -9.26
CA GLU A 183 20.23 6.17 -10.58
C GLU A 183 19.31 5.25 -11.39
N TYR A 184 18.85 4.14 -10.80
CA TYR A 184 18.15 3.10 -11.55
C TYR A 184 16.65 3.36 -11.70
N ILE A 185 16.02 4.16 -10.82
CA ILE A 185 14.57 4.39 -10.84
C ILE A 185 14.22 5.84 -11.14
N PHE A 186 15.03 6.81 -10.71
CA PHE A 186 14.63 8.22 -10.64
C PHE A 186 15.51 9.20 -11.42
N ALA A 187 16.48 8.71 -12.20
CA ALA A 187 17.39 9.58 -12.96
C ALA A 187 16.68 10.34 -14.09
N GLY A 188 15.53 9.86 -14.56
CA GLY A 188 14.73 10.50 -15.61
C GLY A 188 15.31 10.37 -17.02
N ASP A 189 16.31 9.50 -17.20
CA ASP A 189 16.77 9.07 -18.52
C ASP A 189 15.94 7.88 -19.03
N GLU A 190 16.12 7.50 -20.31
CA GLU A 190 15.35 6.41 -20.92
C GLU A 190 15.45 5.08 -20.16
N PHE A 191 16.61 4.82 -19.54
CA PHE A 191 16.85 3.60 -18.77
C PHE A 191 16.11 3.61 -17.43
N ALA A 192 16.23 4.71 -16.68
CA ALA A 192 15.51 4.88 -15.42
C ALA A 192 13.99 4.90 -15.63
N ASP A 193 13.51 5.52 -16.71
CA ASP A 193 12.09 5.52 -17.08
C ASP A 193 11.58 4.10 -17.41
N ASP A 194 12.42 3.26 -18.03
CA ASP A 194 12.11 1.85 -18.26
C ASP A 194 11.97 1.09 -16.94
N MET A 195 12.96 1.22 -16.06
CA MET A 195 12.96 0.60 -14.74
C MET A 195 11.83 1.09 -13.84
N LEU A 196 11.53 2.40 -13.86
CA LEU A 196 10.38 2.97 -13.15
C LEU A 196 9.07 2.33 -13.64
N ALA A 197 8.87 2.19 -14.94
CA ALA A 197 7.69 1.52 -15.48
C ALA A 197 7.58 0.06 -15.05
N ARG A 198 8.72 -0.66 -14.93
CA ARG A 198 8.75 -2.04 -14.41
C ARG A 198 8.33 -2.12 -12.95
N THR A 199 8.44 -1.05 -12.15
CA THR A 199 7.93 -1.06 -10.77
C THR A 199 6.41 -1.21 -10.69
N PHE A 200 5.71 -0.81 -11.77
CA PHE A 200 4.26 -1.00 -11.92
C PHE A 200 3.89 -2.34 -12.58
N GLY A 201 4.87 -3.18 -12.90
CA GLY A 201 4.68 -4.53 -13.42
C GLY A 201 4.18 -5.51 -12.37
N GLY A 202 3.64 -6.64 -12.83
CA GLY A 202 3.26 -7.76 -11.95
C GLY A 202 2.27 -7.38 -10.85
N LEU A 203 1.26 -6.55 -11.13
CA LEU A 203 0.35 -5.97 -10.12
C LEU A 203 1.09 -5.17 -9.04
N VAL A 204 2.00 -4.29 -9.48
CA VAL A 204 2.76 -3.35 -8.63
C VAL A 204 3.60 -4.01 -7.53
N HIS A 205 3.96 -5.29 -7.67
CA HIS A 205 4.75 -6.00 -6.68
C HIS A 205 6.14 -5.41 -6.45
N PRO A 206 6.91 -4.97 -7.48
CA PRO A 206 8.20 -4.37 -7.22
C PRO A 206 8.08 -3.00 -6.51
N PHE A 207 7.03 -2.22 -6.82
CA PHE A 207 6.69 -1.01 -6.06
C PHE A 207 6.38 -1.31 -4.58
N ILE A 208 5.58 -2.35 -4.31
CA ILE A 208 5.28 -2.81 -2.94
C ILE A 208 6.56 -3.26 -2.21
N HIS A 209 7.39 -4.06 -2.87
CA HIS A 209 8.62 -4.61 -2.29
C HIS A 209 9.62 -3.49 -1.97
N LEU A 210 9.81 -2.53 -2.88
CA LEU A 210 10.63 -1.35 -2.65
C LEU A 210 10.05 -0.50 -1.50
N GLY A 211 8.73 -0.37 -1.43
CA GLY A 211 8.04 0.30 -0.36
C GLY A 211 8.37 -0.29 1.01
N PHE A 212 8.27 -1.61 1.16
CA PHE A 212 8.69 -2.32 2.38
C PHE A 212 10.18 -2.13 2.68
N ALA A 213 11.04 -2.25 1.68
CA ALA A 213 12.47 -2.11 1.84
C ALA A 213 12.86 -0.75 2.43
N LEU A 214 12.29 0.33 1.88
CA LEU A 214 12.57 1.69 2.35
C LEU A 214 11.86 2.01 3.67
N GLU A 215 10.63 1.53 3.86
CA GLU A 215 9.88 1.72 5.10
C GLU A 215 10.61 1.14 6.32
N PHE A 216 11.12 -0.08 6.20
CA PHE A 216 11.83 -0.78 7.26
C PHE A 216 13.36 -0.56 7.22
N LYS A 217 13.84 0.31 6.33
CA LYS A 217 15.26 0.66 6.16
C LYS A 217 16.17 -0.57 5.99
N GLN A 218 15.78 -1.49 5.11
CA GLN A 218 16.51 -2.73 4.84
C GLN A 218 17.19 -2.69 3.45
N PRO A 219 18.51 -2.43 3.37
CA PRO A 219 19.20 -2.37 2.08
C PRO A 219 19.16 -3.69 1.30
N ALA A 220 19.15 -4.83 2.00
CA ALA A 220 18.99 -6.15 1.38
C ALA A 220 17.65 -6.30 0.66
N LEU A 221 16.56 -5.83 1.26
CA LEU A 221 15.24 -5.84 0.62
C LEU A 221 15.18 -4.84 -0.54
N ALA A 222 15.94 -3.74 -0.48
CA ALA A 222 16.04 -2.80 -1.60
C ALA A 222 16.74 -3.45 -2.80
N ALA A 223 17.79 -4.24 -2.58
CA ALA A 223 18.42 -5.04 -3.62
C ALA A 223 17.44 -6.06 -4.22
N GLN A 224 16.66 -6.77 -3.39
CA GLN A 224 15.60 -7.67 -3.86
C GLN A 224 14.55 -6.93 -4.71
N ALA A 225 14.11 -5.74 -4.28
CA ALA A 225 13.13 -4.94 -5.01
C ALA A 225 13.65 -4.49 -6.38
N LEU A 226 14.89 -4.02 -6.46
CA LEU A 226 15.51 -3.59 -7.72
C LEU A 226 15.74 -4.77 -8.66
N ALA A 227 16.16 -5.92 -8.13
CA ALA A 227 16.30 -7.15 -8.90
C ALA A 227 14.94 -7.66 -9.41
N GLN A 228 13.90 -7.63 -8.55
CA GLN A 228 12.53 -7.94 -8.94
C GLN A 228 12.05 -7.00 -10.06
N THR A 229 12.32 -5.71 -9.93
CA THR A 229 12.01 -4.69 -10.94
C THR A 229 12.70 -5.03 -12.28
N ALA A 230 13.99 -5.34 -12.26
CA ALA A 230 14.76 -5.65 -13.46
C ALA A 230 14.20 -6.85 -14.24
N VAL A 231 13.69 -7.88 -13.54
CA VAL A 231 13.14 -9.09 -14.19
C VAL A 231 11.66 -8.99 -14.56
N HIS A 232 10.98 -7.87 -14.26
CA HIS A 232 9.62 -7.61 -14.73
C HIS A 232 9.63 -6.95 -16.10
N GLU A 233 8.65 -7.27 -16.95
CA GLU A 233 8.44 -6.58 -18.22
C GLU A 233 7.90 -5.16 -18.01
N PRO A 234 8.29 -4.17 -18.86
CA PRO A 234 7.86 -2.79 -18.75
C PRO A 234 6.46 -2.56 -19.37
N ASN A 235 5.53 -3.50 -19.23
CA ASN A 235 4.27 -3.52 -20.00
C ASN A 235 3.33 -2.34 -19.71
N MET A 236 3.52 -1.64 -18.58
CA MET A 236 2.77 -0.42 -18.25
C MET A 236 3.36 0.85 -18.87
N LYS A 237 4.59 0.80 -19.41
CA LYS A 237 5.33 1.98 -19.91
C LYS A 237 4.53 2.74 -20.96
N GLY A 238 3.97 2.03 -21.95
CA GLY A 238 3.18 2.66 -23.02
C GLY A 238 1.99 3.46 -22.49
N PHE A 239 1.22 2.87 -21.57
CA PHE A 239 0.08 3.54 -20.94
C PHE A 239 0.50 4.73 -20.08
N LEU A 240 1.44 4.54 -19.16
CA LEU A 240 1.85 5.57 -18.20
C LEU A 240 2.49 6.78 -18.89
N MET A 241 3.34 6.55 -19.89
CA MET A 241 3.95 7.61 -20.70
C MET A 241 2.92 8.33 -21.58
N SER A 242 1.95 7.59 -22.13
CA SER A 242 0.86 8.20 -22.91
C SER A 242 0.01 9.13 -22.02
N ALA A 243 -0.40 8.66 -20.85
CA ALA A 243 -1.16 9.47 -19.89
C ALA A 243 -0.36 10.68 -19.37
N GLU A 244 0.94 10.54 -19.12
CA GLU A 244 1.83 11.66 -18.76
C GLU A 244 1.92 12.70 -19.88
N LYS A 245 2.00 12.25 -21.13
CA LYS A 245 1.98 13.15 -22.29
C LYS A 245 0.64 13.89 -22.42
N GLN A 246 -0.48 13.19 -22.25
CA GLN A 246 -1.83 13.79 -22.28
C GLN A 246 -2.01 14.84 -21.18
N ALA A 247 -1.39 14.62 -20.02
CA ALA A 247 -1.38 15.57 -18.91
C ALA A 247 -0.62 16.88 -19.23
N GLY A 248 0.23 16.91 -20.27
CA GLY A 248 1.17 18.00 -20.50
C GLY A 248 2.42 17.92 -19.61
N GLY A 249 2.82 16.70 -19.24
CA GLY A 249 3.97 16.43 -18.36
C GLY A 249 3.59 16.30 -16.88
N VAL A 250 4.61 16.16 -16.04
CA VAL A 250 4.46 15.92 -14.59
C VAL A 250 4.28 17.23 -13.84
N GLY A 251 3.48 17.20 -12.77
CA GLY A 251 3.44 18.29 -11.80
C GLY A 251 2.44 19.38 -12.14
N GLN A 252 1.55 19.13 -13.10
CA GLN A 252 0.44 20.02 -13.42
C GLN A 252 -0.54 20.11 -12.25
N THR A 253 -1.22 21.25 -12.12
CA THR A 253 -2.19 21.44 -11.02
C THR A 253 -3.41 20.56 -11.25
N GLY A 254 -3.64 19.62 -10.33
CA GLY A 254 -4.79 18.74 -10.36
C GLY A 254 -6.08 19.47 -10.04
N LYS A 255 -7.06 19.33 -10.93
CA LYS A 255 -8.37 19.99 -10.85
C LYS A 255 -9.52 19.03 -10.56
N LYS A 256 -9.34 17.74 -10.86
CA LYS A 256 -10.32 16.69 -10.64
C LYS A 256 -9.85 15.76 -9.54
N THR A 257 -10.78 15.21 -8.79
CA THR A 257 -10.55 14.16 -7.80
C THR A 257 -10.49 12.78 -8.48
N LEU A 258 -9.87 11.80 -7.84
CA LEU A 258 -9.80 10.44 -8.37
C LEU A 258 -11.20 9.81 -8.52
N ILE A 259 -12.15 10.16 -7.65
CA ILE A 259 -13.54 9.68 -7.74
C ILE A 259 -14.32 10.32 -8.90
N GLU A 260 -14.01 11.58 -9.26
CA GLU A 260 -14.59 12.21 -10.45
C GLU A 260 -14.05 11.54 -11.72
N LEU A 261 -12.75 11.26 -11.77
CA LEU A 261 -12.14 10.52 -12.89
C LEU A 261 -12.67 9.08 -12.98
N GLN A 262 -12.97 8.47 -11.84
CA GLN A 262 -13.65 7.18 -11.79
C GLN A 262 -15.06 7.24 -12.40
N ALA A 263 -15.81 8.31 -12.12
CA ALA A 263 -17.13 8.53 -12.71
C ALA A 263 -17.04 8.82 -14.22
N GLU A 264 -16.01 9.55 -14.67
CA GLU A 264 -15.74 9.77 -16.09
C GLU A 264 -15.44 8.46 -16.84
N CYS A 265 -14.71 7.53 -16.22
CA CYS A 265 -14.51 6.19 -16.77
C CYS A 265 -15.85 5.47 -17.02
N ARG A 266 -16.76 5.49 -16.03
CA ARG A 266 -18.11 4.90 -16.14
C ARG A 266 -18.98 5.56 -17.21
N ALA A 267 -18.79 6.86 -17.40
CA ALA A 267 -19.58 7.64 -18.34
C ALA A 267 -19.16 7.43 -19.80
N ASP A 268 -17.90 7.06 -20.07
CA ASP A 268 -17.43 6.77 -21.44
C ASP A 268 -17.61 5.27 -21.77
N PRO A 269 -18.57 4.90 -22.64
CA PRO A 269 -18.82 3.50 -22.98
C PRO A 269 -17.62 2.81 -23.64
N ARG A 270 -16.73 3.57 -24.31
CA ARG A 270 -15.51 3.01 -24.90
C ARG A 270 -14.57 2.49 -23.82
N VAL A 271 -14.49 3.18 -22.68
CA VAL A 271 -13.65 2.80 -21.55
C VAL A 271 -14.36 1.74 -20.69
N ARG A 272 -15.60 2.03 -20.26
CA ARG A 272 -16.42 1.13 -19.43
C ARG A 272 -16.54 -0.28 -20.01
N ASP A 273 -16.82 -0.39 -21.31
CA ASP A 273 -17.10 -1.67 -21.97
C ASP A 273 -15.84 -2.32 -22.57
N SER A 274 -14.64 -1.79 -22.31
CA SER A 274 -13.40 -2.27 -22.92
C SER A 274 -12.89 -3.59 -22.35
N ALA A 275 -13.17 -3.89 -21.07
CA ALA A 275 -12.75 -5.13 -20.43
C ALA A 275 -13.87 -6.17 -20.49
N HIS A 276 -13.54 -7.39 -20.90
CA HIS A 276 -14.48 -8.50 -21.01
C HIS A 276 -14.10 -9.65 -20.08
N TRP A 277 -15.10 -10.44 -19.66
CA TRP A 277 -14.84 -11.63 -18.85
C TRP A 277 -13.89 -12.61 -19.56
N SER A 278 -14.04 -12.79 -20.86
CA SER A 278 -13.24 -13.70 -21.70
C SER A 278 -11.79 -13.25 -21.92
N ASP A 279 -11.41 -12.04 -21.53
CA ASP A 279 -10.02 -11.59 -21.64
C ASP A 279 -9.13 -12.36 -20.66
N THR A 280 -8.05 -12.96 -21.18
CA THR A 280 -7.01 -13.61 -20.39
C THR A 280 -6.38 -12.61 -19.41
N ASN A 281 -5.97 -11.45 -19.93
CA ASN A 281 -5.54 -10.32 -19.11
C ASN A 281 -6.38 -9.08 -19.43
N LYS A 282 -7.33 -8.76 -18.54
CA LYS A 282 -8.26 -7.63 -18.71
C LYS A 282 -7.58 -6.24 -18.76
N PHE A 283 -6.30 -6.12 -18.38
CA PHE A 283 -5.53 -4.91 -18.67
C PHE A 283 -5.12 -4.86 -20.14
N PHE A 284 -4.36 -5.86 -20.59
CA PHE A 284 -3.67 -5.84 -21.89
C PHE A 284 -4.54 -6.32 -23.03
N ASP A 285 -5.31 -7.38 -22.83
CA ASP A 285 -6.25 -7.92 -23.81
C ASP A 285 -7.58 -7.15 -23.78
N GLY A 286 -7.84 -6.43 -22.68
CA GLY A 286 -9.02 -5.59 -22.44
C GLY A 286 -8.77 -4.12 -22.73
N VAL A 287 -8.67 -3.32 -21.66
CA VAL A 287 -8.66 -1.86 -21.70
C VAL A 287 -7.60 -1.31 -22.65
N LEU A 288 -6.35 -1.75 -22.52
CA LEU A 288 -5.23 -1.22 -23.32
C LEU A 288 -5.22 -1.71 -24.78
N LYS A 289 -6.04 -2.71 -25.12
CA LYS A 289 -6.24 -3.14 -26.51
C LYS A 289 -7.39 -2.41 -27.18
N ARG A 290 -8.46 -2.11 -26.44
CA ARG A 290 -9.71 -1.57 -27.01
C ARG A 290 -9.91 -0.08 -26.81
N ALA A 291 -9.37 0.50 -25.74
CA ALA A 291 -9.51 1.91 -25.41
C ALA A 291 -8.21 2.54 -24.85
N PRO A 292 -7.02 2.28 -25.45
CA PRO A 292 -5.77 2.79 -24.89
C PRO A 292 -5.70 4.32 -24.86
N GLU A 293 -6.21 4.98 -25.90
CA GLU A 293 -6.15 6.45 -26.01
C GLU A 293 -7.14 7.12 -25.07
N GLU A 294 -8.38 6.62 -25.03
CA GLU A 294 -9.42 7.12 -24.13
C GLU A 294 -9.03 6.92 -22.66
N MET A 295 -8.52 5.73 -22.31
CA MET A 295 -8.07 5.45 -20.95
C MET A 295 -6.89 6.35 -20.58
N ALA A 296 -5.90 6.53 -21.47
CA ALA A 296 -4.77 7.43 -21.21
C ALA A 296 -5.22 8.89 -21.06
N LYS A 297 -6.23 9.33 -21.82
CA LYS A 297 -6.80 10.67 -21.71
C LYS A 297 -7.46 10.91 -20.36
N ILE A 298 -8.33 10.02 -19.90
CA ILE A 298 -9.00 10.16 -18.59
C ILE A 298 -7.97 10.05 -17.45
N ALA A 299 -7.10 9.04 -17.50
CA ALA A 299 -6.07 8.86 -16.47
C ALA A 299 -5.08 10.03 -16.41
N GLY A 300 -4.76 10.64 -17.56
CA GLY A 300 -3.87 11.79 -17.67
C GLY A 300 -4.35 13.02 -16.91
N GLU A 301 -5.65 13.15 -16.65
CA GLU A 301 -6.22 14.26 -15.86
C GLU A 301 -5.88 14.15 -14.36
N PHE A 302 -5.45 12.97 -13.88
CA PHE A 302 -4.89 12.84 -12.54
C PHE A 302 -3.48 13.42 -12.49
N THR A 303 -3.38 14.64 -11.97
CA THR A 303 -2.17 15.45 -11.90
C THR A 303 -1.96 16.00 -10.50
N VAL A 304 -0.70 16.28 -10.12
CA VAL A 304 -0.34 16.67 -8.77
C VAL A 304 0.50 17.95 -8.80
N GLY A 305 -0.13 19.08 -8.46
CA GLY A 305 0.56 20.37 -8.33
C GLY A 305 1.57 20.38 -7.18
N PRO A 306 2.52 21.34 -7.17
CA PRO A 306 3.60 21.41 -6.19
C PRO A 306 3.12 21.48 -4.73
N ASP A 307 1.98 22.13 -4.49
CA ASP A 307 1.39 22.31 -3.15
C ASP A 307 0.26 21.31 -2.85
N GLN A 308 0.06 20.31 -3.72
CA GLN A 308 -1.03 19.34 -3.61
C GLN A 308 -0.58 17.95 -3.14
N ILE A 309 0.72 17.68 -3.02
CA ILE A 309 1.26 16.32 -2.78
C ILE A 309 0.60 15.66 -1.56
N GLU A 310 0.59 16.31 -0.39
CA GLU A 310 0.06 15.69 0.84
C GLU A 310 -1.43 15.37 0.73
N GLU A 311 -2.22 16.28 0.15
CA GLU A 311 -3.66 16.11 -0.02
C GLU A 311 -3.97 15.04 -1.06
N ARG A 312 -3.23 15.02 -2.17
CA ARG A 312 -3.41 14.04 -3.25
C ARG A 312 -3.06 12.62 -2.82
N VAL A 313 -2.11 12.44 -1.90
CA VAL A 313 -1.86 11.12 -1.27
C VAL A 313 -3.06 10.67 -0.48
N ALA A 314 -3.58 11.53 0.40
CA ALA A 314 -4.73 11.20 1.24
C ALA A 314 -5.98 10.93 0.39
N GLU A 315 -6.21 11.75 -0.65
CA GLU A 315 -7.32 11.61 -1.59
C GLU A 315 -7.22 10.30 -2.37
N LEU A 316 -6.03 9.96 -2.91
CA LEU A 316 -5.81 8.69 -3.59
C LEU A 316 -6.08 7.51 -2.66
N ILE A 317 -5.51 7.50 -1.45
CA ILE A 317 -5.75 6.44 -0.45
C ILE A 317 -7.26 6.31 -0.16
N ASN A 318 -7.95 7.43 0.06
CA ASN A 318 -9.39 7.42 0.34
C ASN A 318 -10.19 6.82 -0.82
N ALA A 319 -9.92 7.27 -2.04
CA ALA A 319 -10.62 6.83 -3.24
C ALA A 319 -10.39 5.34 -3.54
N VAL A 320 -9.15 4.85 -3.41
CA VAL A 320 -8.88 3.42 -3.61
C VAL A 320 -9.52 2.55 -2.54
N VAL A 321 -9.54 3.01 -1.28
CA VAL A 321 -10.25 2.31 -0.21
C VAL A 321 -11.77 2.31 -0.46
N TYR A 322 -12.31 3.46 -0.90
CA TYR A 322 -13.73 3.61 -1.21
C TYR A 322 -14.19 2.56 -2.21
N TYR A 323 -13.60 2.52 -3.42
CA TYR A 323 -14.08 1.59 -4.43
C TYR A 323 -13.72 0.13 -4.10
N THR A 324 -12.64 -0.12 -3.37
CA THR A 324 -12.26 -1.48 -2.94
C THR A 324 -13.26 -2.04 -1.95
N GLY A 325 -13.69 -1.22 -0.98
CA GLY A 325 -14.66 -1.61 0.03
C GLY A 325 -16.09 -1.68 -0.47
N ALA A 326 -16.49 -0.72 -1.31
CA ALA A 326 -17.87 -0.55 -1.75
C ALA A 326 -18.22 -1.33 -3.04
N ALA A 327 -17.26 -1.95 -3.73
CA ALA A 327 -17.53 -2.84 -4.87
C ALA A 327 -17.99 -4.25 -4.44
N GLN A 328 -19.02 -4.31 -3.59
CA GLN A 328 -19.64 -5.56 -3.11
C GLN A 328 -20.80 -5.98 -4.03
N ASN A 329 -21.11 -7.28 -4.03
CA ASN A 329 -22.32 -7.84 -4.64
C ASN A 329 -23.35 -8.14 -3.53
N PRO A 330 -24.38 -7.30 -3.31
CA PRO A 330 -25.20 -7.34 -2.10
C PRO A 330 -25.82 -8.71 -1.78
N PRO A 331 -26.36 -9.51 -2.72
CA PRO A 331 -26.83 -10.85 -2.38
C PRO A 331 -25.76 -11.80 -1.80
N LYS A 332 -24.46 -11.56 -2.10
CA LYS A 332 -23.34 -12.45 -1.79
C LYS A 332 -22.68 -12.15 -0.45
N LYS A 333 -21.97 -13.15 0.09
CA LYS A 333 -21.03 -12.94 1.20
C LYS A 333 -19.99 -11.87 0.83
N ILE A 334 -19.58 -11.09 1.84
CA ILE A 334 -18.60 -10.01 1.68
C ILE A 334 -17.28 -10.59 1.17
N LYS A 335 -16.80 -10.06 0.04
CA LYS A 335 -15.51 -10.39 -0.57
C LYS A 335 -14.90 -9.14 -1.19
N PHE A 336 -13.57 -9.13 -1.26
CA PHE A 336 -12.81 -8.06 -1.87
C PHE A 336 -12.19 -8.53 -3.18
N ASP A 337 -12.10 -7.61 -4.14
CA ASP A 337 -11.46 -7.90 -5.42
C ASP A 337 -9.94 -7.95 -5.25
N PHE A 338 -9.34 -9.06 -5.70
CA PHE A 338 -7.90 -9.31 -5.60
C PHE A 338 -7.06 -8.19 -6.21
N PHE A 339 -7.50 -7.57 -7.31
CA PHE A 339 -6.72 -6.51 -7.95
C PHE A 339 -6.94 -5.16 -7.26
N TYR A 340 -8.15 -4.88 -6.79
CA TYR A 340 -8.44 -3.64 -6.06
C TYR A 340 -7.67 -3.57 -4.74
N ILE A 341 -7.55 -4.69 -4.02
CA ILE A 341 -6.72 -4.70 -2.80
C ILE A 341 -5.25 -4.41 -3.10
N HIS A 342 -4.73 -4.65 -4.32
CA HIS A 342 -3.36 -4.25 -4.68
C HIS A 342 -3.23 -2.72 -4.78
N CYS A 343 -4.27 -2.02 -5.24
CA CYS A 343 -4.31 -0.56 -5.24
C CYS A 343 -4.20 -0.01 -3.81
N VAL A 344 -4.92 -0.60 -2.87
CA VAL A 344 -4.87 -0.22 -1.45
C VAL A 344 -3.52 -0.62 -0.82
N ASN A 345 -3.13 -1.88 -0.95
CA ASN A 345 -1.90 -2.44 -0.35
C ASN A 345 -0.62 -1.72 -0.76
N SER A 346 -0.61 -1.12 -1.95
CA SER A 346 0.51 -0.30 -2.43
C SER A 346 0.42 1.17 -2.00
N ALA A 347 -0.77 1.70 -1.71
CA ALA A 347 -0.96 3.11 -1.40
C ALA A 347 -0.30 3.55 -0.07
N ILE A 348 -0.13 2.63 0.89
CA ILE A 348 0.59 2.89 2.15
C ILE A 348 2.05 3.29 1.94
N PHE A 349 2.67 2.94 0.81
CA PHE A 349 4.07 3.26 0.53
C PHE A 349 4.28 4.62 -0.13
N LEU A 350 3.23 5.26 -0.64
CA LEU A 350 3.32 6.65 -1.12
C LEU A 350 3.90 7.60 -0.05
N PRO A 351 3.34 7.69 1.18
CA PRO A 351 3.94 8.55 2.22
C PRO A 351 5.38 8.15 2.58
N VAL A 352 5.75 6.87 2.44
CA VAL A 352 7.14 6.41 2.64
C VAL A 352 8.07 7.04 1.60
N PHE A 353 7.79 6.85 0.32
CA PHE A 353 8.59 7.43 -0.76
C PHE A 353 8.66 8.96 -0.64
N LEU A 354 7.52 9.59 -0.38
CA LEU A 354 7.41 11.05 -0.32
C LEU A 354 8.13 11.67 0.89
N ALA A 355 8.40 10.89 1.95
CA ALA A 355 9.14 11.34 3.12
C ALA A 355 10.66 11.45 2.88
N PHE A 356 11.22 10.72 1.91
CA PHE A 356 12.66 10.75 1.67
C PHE A 356 13.09 12.07 0.99
N PRO A 357 14.06 12.80 1.56
CA PRO A 357 14.51 14.09 1.00
C PRO A 357 15.27 13.93 -0.32
N TRP A 358 15.84 12.76 -0.56
CA TRP A 358 16.63 12.44 -1.74
C TRP A 358 15.81 12.05 -2.97
N ILE A 359 14.50 11.86 -2.84
CA ILE A 359 13.60 11.80 -3.99
C ILE A 359 13.20 13.23 -4.35
N SER A 360 13.54 13.65 -5.58
CA SER A 360 13.21 14.99 -6.06
C SER A 360 11.69 15.24 -6.03
N ARG A 361 11.27 16.51 -5.89
CA ARG A 361 9.85 16.88 -5.93
C ARG A 361 9.18 16.39 -7.23
N HIS A 362 9.87 16.52 -8.36
CA HIS A 362 9.40 16.02 -9.65
C HIS A 362 9.09 14.52 -9.61
N ASN A 363 10.02 13.71 -9.08
CA ASN A 363 9.84 12.26 -9.01
C ASN A 363 8.76 11.85 -8.00
N LYS A 364 8.61 12.61 -6.92
CA LYS A 364 7.50 12.48 -5.96
C LYS A 364 6.14 12.70 -6.64
N GLN A 365 6.01 13.75 -7.45
CA GLN A 365 4.79 14.04 -8.22
C GLN A 365 4.53 12.94 -9.25
N ARG A 366 5.56 12.55 -10.03
CA ARG A 366 5.44 11.51 -11.06
C ARG A 366 4.99 10.17 -10.49
N LEU A 367 5.59 9.72 -9.38
CA LEU A 367 5.18 8.49 -8.69
C LEU A 367 3.71 8.52 -8.27
N LEU A 368 3.27 9.64 -7.68
CA LEU A 368 1.89 9.79 -7.22
C LEU A 368 0.91 9.81 -8.40
N GLU A 369 1.23 10.56 -9.46
CA GLU A 369 0.45 10.60 -10.69
C GLU A 369 0.34 9.23 -11.37
N TRP A 370 1.47 8.52 -11.54
CA TRP A 370 1.50 7.18 -12.13
C TRP A 370 0.73 6.17 -11.29
N LYS A 371 0.80 6.31 -9.96
CA LYS A 371 0.00 5.47 -9.06
C LYS A 371 -1.49 5.67 -9.26
N GLY A 372 -1.98 6.92 -9.28
CA GLY A 372 -3.40 7.19 -9.53
C GLY A 372 -3.87 6.74 -10.92
N ARG A 373 -3.03 6.92 -11.96
CA ARG A 373 -3.28 6.43 -13.33
C ARG A 373 -3.41 4.91 -13.37
N MET A 374 -2.50 4.20 -12.70
CA MET A 374 -2.54 2.74 -12.59
C MET A 374 -3.76 2.24 -11.82
N ASP A 375 -4.18 2.97 -10.78
CA ASP A 375 -5.37 2.63 -10.00
C ASP A 375 -6.66 2.80 -10.81
N LEU A 376 -6.78 3.86 -11.61
CA LEU A 376 -7.90 4.06 -12.54
C LEU A 376 -7.97 2.93 -13.59
N LEU A 377 -6.83 2.60 -14.21
CA LEU A 377 -6.75 1.49 -15.15
C LEU A 377 -7.15 0.16 -14.48
N THR A 378 -6.69 -0.08 -13.25
CA THR A 378 -7.05 -1.27 -12.48
C THR A 378 -8.55 -1.32 -12.23
N TYR A 379 -9.14 -0.20 -11.81
CA TYR A 379 -10.57 -0.05 -11.59
C TYR A 379 -11.40 -0.40 -12.86
N VAL A 380 -11.10 0.23 -14.00
CA VAL A 380 -11.79 -0.05 -15.27
C VAL A 380 -11.65 -1.52 -15.68
N SER A 381 -10.43 -2.07 -15.57
CA SER A 381 -10.13 -3.44 -16.00
C SER A 381 -10.84 -4.54 -15.19
N ARG A 382 -11.54 -4.20 -14.09
CA ARG A 382 -12.36 -5.14 -13.30
C ARG A 382 -13.87 -4.97 -13.54
N GLY A 383 -14.28 -4.25 -14.58
CA GLY A 383 -15.69 -4.09 -14.97
C GLY A 383 -16.36 -2.86 -14.39
N ASP A 384 -15.57 -1.87 -13.95
CA ASP A 384 -16.04 -0.50 -13.71
C ASP A 384 -17.25 -0.39 -12.74
N VAL A 385 -17.19 -1.16 -11.65
CA VAL A 385 -18.30 -1.27 -10.68
C VAL A 385 -18.57 0.05 -9.99
N GLU A 386 -19.80 0.55 -10.14
CA GLU A 386 -20.30 1.65 -9.32
C GLU A 386 -20.26 1.28 -7.82
N PRO A 387 -19.45 1.97 -6.99
CA PRO A 387 -19.28 1.57 -5.61
C PRO A 387 -20.51 1.89 -4.75
N ARG A 388 -20.96 0.90 -3.98
CA ARG A 388 -22.15 0.95 -3.11
C ARG A 388 -21.77 1.37 -1.68
N ILE A 389 -21.77 2.68 -1.40
CA ILE A 389 -21.30 3.21 -0.11
C ILE A 389 -22.10 2.65 1.09
N ASN A 390 -23.37 2.31 0.88
CA ASN A 390 -24.25 1.75 1.91
C ASN A 390 -23.77 0.38 2.44
N GLU A 391 -23.08 -0.40 1.61
CA GLU A 391 -22.46 -1.67 2.04
C GLU A 391 -21.39 -1.44 3.12
N ILE A 392 -20.83 -0.23 3.20
CA ILE A 392 -19.92 0.18 4.27
C ILE A 392 -20.69 0.85 5.42
N THR A 393 -21.56 1.82 5.14
CA THR A 393 -22.18 2.63 6.21
C THR A 393 -23.10 1.79 7.11
N ASP A 394 -23.79 0.81 6.52
CA ASP A 394 -24.81 0.02 7.21
C ASP A 394 -24.21 -1.19 7.94
N TYR A 395 -22.97 -1.56 7.60
CA TYR A 395 -22.23 -2.65 8.21
C TYR A 395 -22.05 -2.42 9.72
N LYS A 396 -22.24 -3.49 10.51
CA LYS A 396 -22.15 -3.46 11.98
C LYS A 396 -20.83 -4.09 12.44
N PRO A 397 -19.83 -3.29 12.85
CA PRO A 397 -18.55 -3.83 13.29
C PRO A 397 -18.71 -4.47 14.67
N VAL A 398 -18.02 -5.59 14.88
CA VAL A 398 -18.03 -6.36 16.15
C VAL A 398 -16.63 -6.51 16.76
N ARG A 399 -15.59 -6.12 16.02
CA ARG A 399 -14.18 -6.21 16.41
C ARG A 399 -13.57 -4.81 16.53
N SER A 400 -12.73 -4.65 17.53
CA SER A 400 -11.74 -3.57 17.61
C SER A 400 -10.64 -3.74 16.55
N TRP A 401 -9.82 -2.71 16.33
CA TRP A 401 -8.66 -2.81 15.44
C TRP A 401 -7.70 -3.95 15.82
N HIS A 402 -7.46 -4.15 17.11
CA HIS A 402 -6.60 -5.23 17.60
C HIS A 402 -7.14 -6.62 17.22
N GLU A 403 -8.45 -6.83 17.37
CA GLU A 403 -9.12 -8.07 16.98
C GLU A 403 -9.18 -8.24 15.46
N VAL A 404 -9.36 -7.16 14.69
CA VAL A 404 -9.25 -7.17 13.22
C VAL A 404 -7.87 -7.66 12.80
N PHE A 405 -6.79 -7.06 13.32
CA PHE A 405 -5.42 -7.48 13.00
C PHE A 405 -5.16 -8.94 13.37
N THR A 406 -5.75 -9.39 14.49
CA THR A 406 -5.66 -10.78 14.94
C THR A 406 -6.16 -11.76 13.91
N THR A 407 -7.22 -11.43 13.18
CA THR A 407 -7.72 -12.31 12.12
C THR A 407 -6.73 -12.53 10.98
N ALA A 408 -5.84 -11.56 10.69
CA ALA A 408 -4.85 -11.71 9.63
C ALA A 408 -3.74 -12.69 10.01
N PHE A 409 -3.27 -12.68 11.26
CA PHE A 409 -2.15 -13.54 11.67
C PHE A 409 -2.55 -14.94 12.14
N VAL A 410 -3.82 -15.19 12.49
CA VAL A 410 -4.30 -16.54 12.83
C VAL A 410 -4.88 -17.30 11.64
N ASN A 411 -5.18 -16.61 10.53
CA ASN A 411 -5.77 -17.24 9.36
C ASN A 411 -4.72 -17.99 8.52
N LYS A 412 -4.83 -19.32 8.51
CA LYS A 412 -3.89 -20.21 7.82
C LYS A 412 -3.99 -20.19 6.29
N LYS A 413 -5.00 -19.55 5.71
CA LYS A 413 -5.13 -19.37 4.26
C LYS A 413 -4.54 -18.04 3.78
N GLU A 414 -4.32 -17.10 4.70
CA GLU A 414 -3.85 -15.76 4.38
C GLU A 414 -2.35 -15.79 4.03
N ASP A 415 -1.98 -15.06 2.98
CA ASP A 415 -0.67 -15.02 2.33
C ASP A 415 -0.03 -13.61 2.36
N GLY A 416 -0.50 -12.73 3.24
CA GLY A 416 -0.03 -11.36 3.45
C GLY A 416 -0.92 -10.27 2.84
N HIS A 417 -1.89 -10.61 1.97
CA HIS A 417 -2.77 -9.61 1.34
C HIS A 417 -3.73 -8.92 2.31
N ALA A 418 -4.32 -9.66 3.26
CA ALA A 418 -5.25 -9.11 4.22
C ALA A 418 -4.52 -8.30 5.30
N ALA A 419 -3.34 -8.77 5.73
CA ALA A 419 -2.49 -8.03 6.67
C ALA A 419 -2.12 -6.64 6.12
N LYS A 420 -1.68 -6.56 4.85
CA LYS A 420 -1.41 -5.28 4.16
C LYS A 420 -2.66 -4.40 4.09
N LEU A 421 -3.82 -4.99 3.79
CA LEU A 421 -5.07 -4.25 3.61
C LEU A 421 -5.53 -3.63 4.92
N MET A 422 -5.59 -4.42 5.99
CA MET A 422 -5.97 -3.95 7.32
C MET A 422 -4.99 -2.90 7.86
N ARG A 423 -3.69 -3.10 7.65
CA ARG A 423 -2.64 -2.13 8.00
C ARG A 423 -2.84 -0.81 7.28
N THR A 424 -3.16 -0.86 5.99
CA THR A 424 -3.42 0.34 5.17
C THR A 424 -4.68 1.06 5.62
N LEU A 425 -5.77 0.35 5.93
CA LEU A 425 -7.02 0.96 6.41
C LEU A 425 -6.80 1.72 7.73
N ALA A 426 -6.06 1.13 8.67
CA ALA A 426 -5.78 1.76 9.95
C ALA A 426 -4.80 2.94 9.85
N TYR A 427 -3.87 2.90 8.89
CA TYR A 427 -3.07 4.07 8.51
C TYR A 427 -3.94 5.18 7.91
N ALA A 428 -4.81 4.82 6.96
CA ALA A 428 -5.64 5.74 6.20
C ALA A 428 -6.64 6.51 7.07
N GLU A 429 -7.18 5.87 8.12
CA GLU A 429 -8.02 6.53 9.14
C GLU A 429 -7.36 7.79 9.71
N LYS A 430 -6.05 7.70 10.01
CA LYS A 430 -5.27 8.82 10.55
C LYS A 430 -4.89 9.80 9.45
N ALA A 431 -4.41 9.30 8.31
CA ALA A 431 -3.89 10.13 7.22
C ALA A 431 -4.98 10.99 6.55
N CYS A 432 -6.20 10.47 6.44
CA CYS A 432 -7.32 11.17 5.81
C CYS A 432 -8.08 12.09 6.77
N LYS A 433 -7.83 12.01 8.08
CA LYS A 433 -8.69 12.63 9.11
C LYS A 433 -8.94 14.12 8.91
N ARG A 434 -7.90 14.87 8.53
CA ARG A 434 -7.98 16.33 8.31
C ARG A 434 -8.69 16.73 7.01
N TYR A 435 -8.98 15.77 6.13
CA TYR A 435 -9.53 15.99 4.80
C TYR A 435 -10.97 15.44 4.64
N GLU A 436 -11.54 14.77 5.64
CA GLU A 436 -12.85 14.09 5.55
C GLU A 436 -14.03 14.99 5.13
N ASN A 437 -13.88 16.31 5.21
CA ASN A 437 -14.88 17.29 4.81
C ASN A 437 -14.65 17.88 3.41
N LYS A 438 -13.59 17.47 2.70
CA LYS A 438 -13.30 17.92 1.34
C LYS A 438 -13.95 16.99 0.31
N ASP A 439 -14.20 17.55 -0.87
CA ASP A 439 -14.60 16.76 -2.04
C ASP A 439 -13.54 15.69 -2.34
N GLY A 440 -13.97 14.51 -2.80
CA GLY A 440 -13.06 13.38 -3.02
C GLY A 440 -12.98 12.39 -1.86
N PHE A 441 -13.30 12.81 -0.63
CA PHE A 441 -13.13 11.99 0.58
C PHE A 441 -14.44 11.32 1.02
N LEU A 442 -14.74 10.17 0.40
CA LEU A 442 -16.00 9.44 0.65
C LEU A 442 -15.93 8.49 1.85
N VAL A 443 -14.75 7.98 2.20
CA VAL A 443 -14.55 7.16 3.41
C VAL A 443 -14.20 8.06 4.58
N LYS A 444 -15.00 8.02 5.65
CA LYS A 444 -14.86 8.93 6.80
C LYS A 444 -15.35 8.32 8.10
N GLY A 445 -14.87 8.87 9.22
CA GLY A 445 -15.38 8.55 10.55
C GLY A 445 -15.26 7.06 10.87
N ASP A 446 -16.36 6.42 11.26
CA ASP A 446 -16.38 5.02 11.67
C ASP A 446 -16.26 4.01 10.50
N MET A 447 -16.31 4.49 9.25
CA MET A 447 -16.19 3.64 8.05
C MET A 447 -14.87 2.86 7.99
N TRP A 448 -13.77 3.44 8.52
CA TRP A 448 -12.46 2.79 8.51
C TRP A 448 -12.46 1.48 9.31
N LEU A 449 -13.01 1.49 10.53
CA LEU A 449 -13.11 0.30 11.37
C LEU A 449 -14.14 -0.70 10.82
N LYS A 450 -15.23 -0.21 10.21
CA LYS A 450 -16.21 -1.05 9.50
C LYS A 450 -15.55 -1.82 8.37
N LEU A 451 -14.76 -1.14 7.53
CA LEU A 451 -13.97 -1.77 6.47
C LEU A 451 -12.98 -2.80 7.02
N GLY A 452 -12.28 -2.49 8.12
CA GLY A 452 -11.40 -3.45 8.78
C GLY A 452 -12.13 -4.73 9.21
N ASN A 453 -13.34 -4.60 9.76
CA ASN A 453 -14.20 -5.72 10.11
C ASN A 453 -14.71 -6.49 8.88
N MET A 454 -15.10 -5.79 7.80
CA MET A 454 -15.50 -6.41 6.54
C MET A 454 -14.38 -7.28 5.97
N VAL A 455 -13.12 -6.81 6.00
CA VAL A 455 -11.96 -7.61 5.56
C VAL A 455 -11.75 -8.81 6.48
N ALA A 456 -11.87 -8.62 7.79
CA ALA A 456 -11.74 -9.70 8.78
C ALA A 456 -12.77 -10.81 8.56
N ASP A 457 -14.00 -10.46 8.17
CA ASP A 457 -15.05 -11.41 7.81
C ASP A 457 -14.82 -12.05 6.43
N SER A 458 -14.35 -11.29 5.45
CA SER A 458 -14.19 -11.79 4.07
C SER A 458 -13.16 -12.90 3.95
N ILE A 459 -12.19 -12.96 4.86
CA ILE A 459 -11.15 -13.99 4.87
C ILE A 459 -11.56 -15.27 5.63
N GLN A 460 -12.75 -15.29 6.23
CA GLN A 460 -13.25 -16.48 6.93
C GLN A 460 -13.95 -17.45 5.97
N GLY A 461 -14.05 -18.70 6.40
CA GLY A 461 -14.82 -19.75 5.72
C GLY A 461 -14.02 -20.62 4.75
N PRO A 462 -14.67 -21.65 4.17
CA PRO A 462 -14.04 -22.58 3.24
C PRO A 462 -13.76 -21.97 1.86
N GLU A 463 -14.45 -20.89 1.49
CA GLU A 463 -14.38 -20.26 0.18
C GLU A 463 -12.99 -19.64 -0.10
N ARG A 464 -12.75 -19.24 -1.36
CA ARG A 464 -11.58 -18.43 -1.72
C ARG A 464 -11.61 -17.09 -0.99
N LEU A 465 -10.43 -16.53 -0.73
CA LEU A 465 -10.28 -15.27 0.03
C LEU A 465 -10.76 -14.06 -0.77
N TRP A 466 -10.54 -14.08 -2.08
CA TRP A 466 -10.73 -12.93 -2.96
C TRP A 466 -11.62 -13.30 -4.15
N VAL A 467 -12.47 -12.37 -4.57
CA VAL A 467 -13.05 -12.42 -5.92
C VAL A 467 -12.05 -11.82 -6.91
N MET A 468 -12.16 -12.19 -8.18
CA MET A 468 -11.26 -11.69 -9.22
C MET A 468 -12.09 -11.13 -10.36
N SER A 469 -12.09 -9.81 -10.51
CA SER A 469 -12.93 -9.04 -11.45
C SER A 469 -14.37 -8.88 -10.97
N THR A 470 -14.53 -8.21 -9.82
CA THR A 470 -15.80 -7.96 -9.13
C THR A 470 -16.94 -7.40 -10.00
N GLY A 471 -16.65 -6.68 -11.09
CA GLY A 471 -17.68 -6.16 -11.99
C GLY A 471 -18.29 -7.16 -12.96
N PHE A 472 -17.76 -8.37 -13.02
CA PHE A 472 -18.31 -9.45 -13.84
C PHE A 472 -19.13 -10.40 -12.96
N PRO A 473 -20.39 -10.72 -13.32
CA PRO A 473 -21.21 -11.68 -12.56
C PRO A 473 -20.53 -13.03 -12.30
N GLU A 474 -19.73 -13.50 -13.26
CA GLU A 474 -18.97 -14.74 -13.21
C GLU A 474 -17.97 -14.78 -12.04
N ALA A 475 -17.48 -13.62 -11.59
CA ALA A 475 -16.59 -13.53 -10.44
C ALA A 475 -17.28 -13.89 -9.10
N TRP A 476 -18.60 -14.05 -9.09
CA TRP A 476 -19.41 -14.27 -7.90
C TRP A 476 -20.17 -15.60 -7.86
N GLU A 477 -20.07 -16.43 -8.91
CA GLU A 477 -20.86 -17.67 -9.06
C GLU A 477 -20.62 -18.68 -7.93
N ASP A 478 -19.38 -18.81 -7.46
CA ASP A 478 -18.96 -19.72 -6.39
C ASP A 478 -19.08 -19.10 -4.99
N ILE A 479 -19.47 -17.83 -4.89
CA ILE A 479 -19.64 -17.13 -3.62
C ILE A 479 -21.06 -17.40 -3.11
N PRO A 480 -21.22 -17.95 -1.90
CA PRO A 480 -22.53 -18.15 -1.31
C PRO A 480 -23.25 -16.83 -1.05
N ASP A 481 -24.57 -16.90 -1.00
CA ASP A 481 -25.38 -15.76 -0.58
C ASP A 481 -25.15 -15.46 0.90
N ARG A 482 -25.23 -14.18 1.29
CA ARG A 482 -25.20 -13.80 2.71
C ARG A 482 -26.49 -14.24 3.40
N PRO A 483 -26.45 -14.61 4.70
CA PRO A 483 -27.67 -14.89 5.46
C PRO A 483 -28.61 -13.69 5.32
N ARG A 484 -29.84 -13.93 4.84
CA ARG A 484 -30.88 -12.89 4.85
C ARG A 484 -31.27 -12.68 6.31
N LEU A 485 -31.08 -11.45 6.79
CA LEU A 485 -31.56 -11.02 8.10
C LEU A 485 -33.09 -10.96 8.11
#